data_AF-A0A7K3L3H5-F1
#
_entry.id   AF-A0A7K3L3H5-F1
#
_cell.length_a   1.000
_cell.length_b   1.000
_cell.length_c   1.000
_cell.angle_alpha   90.00
_cell.angle_beta   90.00
_cell.angle_gamma   90.00
#
_symmetry.space_group_name_H-M   'P 1'
#
loop_
_entity.id
_entity.type
_entity.pdbx_description
1 polymer ?
#
loop_
_entity_poly.entity_id
_entity_poly.type
_entity_poly.pdbx_seq_one_letter_code
_entity_poly.pdbx_strand_id
1 'polypeptide(L)'
;MTNITENTPVEAVGEGSCECLTTDVSDSLAAPAVLERASSNVAAAPASADATAPAAPASAVAPAPSSRRAAADPPAVARRRAREERVISQMVALYCAGNHDAASRTERACCGEPVCPACKAVDAYAVLRTARCRQMHAKTSCEKCPYHCYRPQEREQIRQVMRYAGPRMLTKHPIAAIRHLLGR
;
A
#
# COMPACT_ATOMS: atom_id res chain seq x y z
N MET A 1 28.50 33.60 50.86
CA MET A 1 27.96 34.16 49.61
C MET A 1 27.75 33.01 48.64
N THR A 2 26.65 32.30 48.85
CA THR A 2 26.09 31.28 47.97
C THR A 2 25.29 31.97 46.88
N ASN A 3 25.42 31.53 45.63
CA ASN A 3 24.42 31.55 44.55
C ASN A 3 25.08 31.03 43.26
N ILE A 4 24.45 30.35 42.31
CA ILE A 4 23.18 29.64 42.15
C ILE A 4 23.50 28.67 40.99
N THR A 5 23.08 27.42 41.13
CA THR A 5 23.13 26.38 40.09
C THR A 5 22.20 26.77 38.94
N GLU A 6 22.73 26.96 37.73
CA GLU A 6 21.90 27.17 36.54
C GLU A 6 21.42 25.83 35.98
N ASN A 7 20.09 25.74 35.91
CA ASN A 7 19.29 24.64 35.39
C ASN A 7 18.74 25.08 34.03
N THR A 8 19.03 24.35 32.96
CA THR A 8 18.17 24.31 31.77
C THR A 8 18.22 22.91 31.14
N PRO A 9 17.09 22.19 31.03
CA PRO A 9 16.99 20.98 30.22
C PRO A 9 16.64 21.36 28.78
N VAL A 10 17.45 20.88 27.84
CA VAL A 10 17.18 20.96 26.39
C VAL A 10 16.30 19.78 26.00
N GLU A 11 15.10 20.10 25.53
CA GLU A 11 14.16 19.17 24.91
C GLU A 11 14.72 18.61 23.60
N ALA A 12 14.55 17.31 23.37
CA ALA A 12 14.81 16.70 22.08
C ALA A 12 13.90 15.49 21.82
N VAL A 13 12.89 15.75 21.00
CA VAL A 13 12.35 14.92 19.92
C VAL A 13 11.58 13.66 20.30
N GLY A 14 10.25 13.81 20.25
CA GLY A 14 9.26 12.73 20.33
C GLY A 14 9.36 11.74 19.17
N GLU A 15 9.34 10.47 19.54
CA GLU A 15 9.17 9.33 18.66
C GLU A 15 7.70 9.22 18.25
N GLY A 16 7.40 9.62 17.01
CA GLY A 16 6.10 9.42 16.38
C GLY A 16 5.94 7.99 15.89
N SER A 17 5.72 7.06 16.81
CA SER A 17 5.33 5.68 16.52
C SER A 17 3.91 5.66 15.95
N CYS A 18 3.79 5.10 14.74
CA CYS A 18 2.52 4.81 14.09
C CYS A 18 1.93 3.55 14.74
N GLU A 19 1.18 3.73 15.83
CA GLU A 19 0.40 2.66 16.45
C GLU A 19 -1.01 2.65 15.84
N CYS A 20 -1.22 1.69 14.93
CA CYS A 20 -2.53 1.10 14.70
C CYS A 20 -2.55 -0.22 15.46
N LEU A 21 -3.73 -0.66 15.92
CA LEU A 21 -4.03 -1.81 16.81
C LEU A 21 -4.09 -1.36 18.29
N THR A 22 -5.06 -1.69 19.13
CA THR A 22 -6.20 -2.61 19.12
C THR A 22 -6.87 -2.42 20.49
N THR A 23 -8.19 -2.33 20.57
CA THR A 23 -9.04 -2.74 21.73
C THR A 23 -10.49 -2.45 21.32
N ASP A 24 -11.24 -3.48 20.96
CA ASP A 24 -12.22 -4.16 21.82
C ASP A 24 -13.53 -3.36 21.95
N VAL A 25 -14.51 -3.72 21.12
CA VAL A 25 -15.91 -3.32 21.29
C VAL A 25 -16.75 -4.59 21.41
N SER A 26 -16.96 -4.99 22.65
CA SER A 26 -17.97 -5.94 23.18
C SER A 26 -18.00 -5.60 24.67
N ASP A 27 -19.09 -5.32 25.40
CA ASP A 27 -20.50 -5.63 25.28
C ASP A 27 -21.17 -4.86 26.44
N SER A 28 -22.32 -4.20 26.24
CA SER A 28 -23.35 -4.13 27.30
C SER A 28 -24.59 -3.36 26.85
N LEU A 29 -25.66 -4.14 26.77
CA LEU A 29 -27.04 -3.72 26.62
C LEU A 29 -27.57 -2.94 27.82
N ALA A 30 -28.40 -1.93 27.57
CA ALA A 30 -29.64 -1.69 28.31
C ALA A 30 -30.55 -0.70 27.55
N ALA A 31 -31.69 -1.20 27.07
CA ALA A 31 -32.91 -0.44 26.74
C ALA A 31 -33.79 -0.34 28.03
N PRO A 32 -34.89 0.45 28.13
CA PRO A 32 -36.00 0.46 27.16
C PRO A 32 -36.83 1.77 26.98
N ALA A 33 -37.69 1.72 25.94
CA ALA A 33 -39.00 2.40 25.72
C ALA A 33 -39.02 3.95 25.71
N VAL A 34 -39.66 4.64 24.76
CA VAL A 34 -41.12 4.73 24.50
C VAL A 34 -41.38 5.33 23.09
N LEU A 35 -42.43 4.81 22.41
CA LEU A 35 -43.39 5.41 21.43
C LEU A 35 -43.05 6.79 20.81
N GLU A 36 -43.18 7.04 19.49
CA GLU A 36 -44.45 7.07 18.75
C GLU A 36 -44.26 7.06 17.20
N ARG A 37 -45.34 6.69 16.50
CA ARG A 37 -45.48 6.54 15.03
C ARG A 37 -45.62 7.90 14.32
N ALA A 38 -45.12 8.01 13.10
CA ALA A 38 -45.87 8.64 12.00
C ALA A 38 -45.31 8.20 10.63
N SER A 39 -46.19 7.57 9.85
CA SER A 39 -46.05 7.23 8.44
C SER A 39 -45.93 8.48 7.56
N SER A 40 -45.19 8.41 6.46
CA SER A 40 -45.70 8.64 5.09
C SER A 40 -44.59 8.58 4.03
N ASN A 41 -44.90 7.85 2.96
CA ASN A 41 -44.08 7.52 1.79
C ASN A 41 -43.65 8.73 0.95
N VAL A 42 -42.46 8.65 0.32
CA VAL A 42 -42.19 9.26 -1.00
C VAL A 42 -41.26 8.38 -1.85
N ALA A 43 -41.85 7.93 -2.96
CA ALA A 43 -41.32 7.69 -4.31
C ALA A 43 -40.01 6.91 -4.54
N ALA A 44 -40.18 5.85 -5.34
CA ALA A 44 -39.17 5.15 -6.11
C ALA A 44 -38.54 6.03 -7.22
N ALA A 45 -37.25 5.82 -7.47
CA ALA A 45 -36.61 6.00 -8.76
C ALA A 45 -35.45 4.97 -8.91
N PRO A 46 -35.34 4.25 -10.03
CA PRO A 46 -34.38 3.16 -10.19
C PRO A 46 -33.02 3.70 -10.67
N ALA A 47 -31.99 3.60 -9.84
CA ALA A 47 -30.62 3.75 -10.28
C ALA A 47 -30.13 2.42 -10.86
N SER A 48 -29.90 2.40 -12.18
CA SER A 48 -29.21 1.32 -12.89
C SER A 48 -27.77 1.22 -12.38
N ALA A 49 -27.56 0.30 -11.44
CA ALA A 49 -26.25 -0.08 -10.94
C ALA A 49 -25.67 -1.17 -11.85
N ASP A 50 -24.82 -0.79 -12.79
CA ASP A 50 -23.86 -1.71 -13.41
C ASP A 50 -22.53 -1.62 -12.64
N ALA A 51 -22.58 -2.02 -11.37
CA ALA A 51 -21.41 -2.24 -10.54
C ALA A 51 -20.88 -3.67 -10.80
N THR A 52 -20.22 -3.88 -11.94
CA THR A 52 -19.41 -5.08 -12.12
C THR A 52 -18.05 -4.84 -11.46
N ALA A 53 -18.02 -4.95 -10.13
CA ALA A 53 -16.79 -5.14 -9.38
C ALA A 53 -16.29 -6.58 -9.64
N PRO A 54 -15.11 -6.81 -10.23
CA PRO A 54 -14.54 -8.14 -10.20
C PRO A 54 -14.04 -8.40 -8.78
N ALA A 55 -14.69 -9.39 -8.17
CA ALA A 55 -14.31 -10.05 -6.94
C ALA A 55 -12.79 -10.18 -6.79
N ALA A 56 -12.26 -9.71 -5.67
CA ALA A 56 -10.95 -10.11 -5.19
C ALA A 56 -10.99 -11.62 -4.89
N PRO A 57 -10.16 -12.46 -5.53
CA PRO A 57 -9.95 -13.79 -4.99
C PRO A 57 -8.98 -13.67 -3.82
N ALA A 58 -9.51 -13.99 -2.64
CA ALA A 58 -8.74 -14.51 -1.54
C ALA A 58 -7.75 -15.55 -2.09
N SER A 59 -6.47 -15.35 -1.82
CA SER A 59 -5.49 -16.40 -2.03
C SER A 59 -4.50 -16.42 -0.89
N ALA A 60 -5.05 -16.84 0.25
CA ALA A 60 -4.33 -17.48 1.32
C ALA A 60 -3.89 -18.87 0.87
N VAL A 61 -2.73 -18.97 0.22
CA VAL A 61 -1.81 -20.10 0.40
C VAL A 61 -0.40 -19.55 0.16
N ALA A 62 0.29 -19.25 1.26
CA ALA A 62 1.74 -19.12 1.22
C ALA A 62 2.32 -20.55 1.26
N PRO A 63 3.01 -21.05 0.21
CA PRO A 63 3.81 -22.25 0.37
C PRO A 63 4.96 -21.97 1.34
N ALA A 64 5.21 -22.94 2.22
CA ALA A 64 6.28 -22.95 3.21
C ALA A 64 7.65 -22.59 2.59
N PRO A 65 8.56 -21.95 3.35
CA PRO A 65 9.88 -21.59 2.86
C PRO A 65 10.71 -22.85 2.59
N SER A 66 10.91 -23.17 1.30
CA SER A 66 11.83 -24.22 0.88
C SER A 66 13.29 -23.82 1.20
N SER A 67 13.77 -24.35 2.32
CA SER A 67 15.12 -24.79 2.64
C SER A 67 16.33 -23.83 2.63
N ARG A 68 16.15 -22.51 2.54
CA ARG A 68 17.23 -21.56 2.92
C ARG A 68 16.72 -20.54 3.93
N ARG A 69 16.77 -20.91 5.21
CA ARG A 69 16.56 -20.00 6.33
C ARG A 69 17.65 -18.91 6.33
N ALA A 70 17.19 -17.66 6.33
CA ALA A 70 17.76 -16.55 7.09
C ALA A 70 19.27 -16.23 6.96
N ALA A 71 19.80 -16.13 5.73
CA ALA A 71 20.84 -15.11 5.54
C ALA A 71 20.09 -13.80 5.30
N ALA A 72 20.17 -12.87 6.25
CA ALA A 72 19.70 -11.51 6.02
C ALA A 72 20.34 -10.97 4.74
N ASP A 73 19.56 -10.31 3.90
CA ASP A 73 20.06 -9.71 2.65
C ASP A 73 21.29 -8.84 2.97
N PRO A 74 22.38 -8.89 2.17
CA PRO A 74 23.45 -7.92 2.28
C PRO A 74 22.88 -6.50 2.24
N PRO A 75 23.47 -5.52 2.95
CA PRO A 75 22.86 -4.20 3.12
C PRO A 75 22.58 -3.49 1.78
N ALA A 76 23.36 -3.77 0.73
CA ALA A 76 23.08 -3.29 -0.62
C ALA A 76 21.79 -3.86 -1.23
N VAL A 77 21.55 -5.17 -1.05
CA VAL A 77 20.35 -5.87 -1.54
C VAL A 77 19.12 -5.40 -0.77
N ALA A 78 19.22 -5.23 0.55
CA ALA A 78 18.14 -4.68 1.37
C ALA A 78 17.74 -3.26 0.93
N ARG A 79 18.72 -2.38 0.67
CA ARG A 79 18.46 -1.04 0.12
C ARG A 79 17.82 -1.07 -1.27
N ARG A 80 18.25 -1.99 -2.14
CA ARG A 80 17.65 -2.19 -3.47
C ARG A 80 16.20 -2.65 -3.35
N ARG A 81 15.91 -3.58 -2.44
CA ARG A 81 14.57 -4.08 -2.15
C ARG A 81 13.63 -2.97 -1.68
N ALA A 82 14.03 -2.21 -0.67
CA ALA A 82 13.25 -1.07 -0.17
C ALA A 82 13.01 -0.01 -1.26
N ARG A 83 13.98 0.22 -2.15
CA ARG A 83 13.82 1.12 -3.30
C ARG A 83 12.79 0.59 -4.31
N GLU A 84 12.89 -0.68 -4.70
CA GLU A 84 11.93 -1.30 -5.63
C GLU A 84 10.51 -1.29 -5.05
N GLU A 85 10.34 -1.59 -3.76
CA GLU A 85 9.05 -1.53 -3.05
C GLU A 85 8.45 -0.13 -3.08
N ARG A 86 9.25 0.89 -2.80
CA ARG A 86 8.78 2.28 -2.83
C ARG A 86 8.42 2.73 -4.24
N VAL A 87 9.23 2.37 -5.24
CA VAL A 87 8.98 2.73 -6.64
C VAL A 87 7.68 2.10 -7.14
N ILE A 88 7.48 0.79 -6.94
CA ILE A 88 6.25 0.14 -7.41
C ILE A 88 5.01 0.72 -6.72
N SER A 89 5.13 1.05 -5.43
CA SER A 89 4.05 1.69 -4.67
C SER A 89 3.69 3.07 -5.21
N GLN A 90 4.68 3.90 -5.53
CA GLN A 90 4.47 5.20 -6.19
C GLN A 90 3.82 5.07 -7.56
N MET A 91 4.19 4.05 -8.34
CA MET A 91 3.56 3.80 -9.63
C MET A 91 2.07 3.45 -9.48
N VAL A 92 1.72 2.64 -8.48
CA VAL A 92 0.31 2.29 -8.18
C VAL A 92 -0.48 3.52 -7.74
N ALA A 93 0.09 4.35 -6.87
CA ALA A 93 -0.58 5.56 -6.40
C ALA A 93 -0.81 6.56 -7.54
N LEU A 94 0.18 6.75 -8.42
CA LEU A 94 0.06 7.58 -9.61
C LEU A 94 -1.02 7.07 -10.58
N TYR A 95 -1.11 5.75 -10.75
CA TYR A 95 -2.16 5.11 -11.54
C TYR A 95 -3.55 5.38 -10.94
N CYS A 96 -3.70 5.15 -9.63
CA CYS A 96 -4.96 5.42 -8.93
C CYS A 96 -5.37 6.89 -9.03
N ALA A 97 -4.41 7.80 -8.96
CA ALA A 97 -4.65 9.23 -9.04
C ALA A 97 -5.18 9.68 -10.41
N GLY A 98 -4.79 8.97 -11.48
CA GLY A 98 -5.17 9.29 -12.85
C GLY A 98 -6.40 8.56 -13.37
N ASN A 99 -6.70 7.39 -12.82
CA ASN A 99 -7.73 6.50 -13.38
C ASN A 99 -8.95 6.32 -12.46
N HIS A 100 -8.87 6.70 -11.19
CA HIS A 100 -9.96 6.57 -10.23
C HIS A 100 -10.27 7.91 -9.55
N ASP A 101 -11.52 8.08 -9.13
CA ASP A 101 -11.99 9.30 -8.47
C ASP A 101 -11.30 9.57 -7.14
N ALA A 102 -11.10 10.85 -6.83
CA ALA A 102 -10.50 11.26 -5.56
C ALA A 102 -11.30 10.79 -4.34
N ALA A 103 -12.63 10.77 -4.44
CA ALA A 103 -13.52 10.31 -3.37
C ALA A 103 -13.34 8.82 -3.02
N SER A 104 -12.86 8.00 -3.96
CA SER A 104 -12.63 6.57 -3.74
C SER A 104 -11.35 6.27 -2.95
N ARG A 105 -10.49 7.27 -2.70
CA ARG A 105 -9.15 7.08 -2.13
C ARG A 105 -9.16 7.09 -0.61
N THR A 106 -9.74 6.06 -0.03
CA THR A 106 -9.92 5.89 1.42
C THR A 106 -8.72 5.24 2.12
N GLU A 107 -7.79 4.65 1.37
CA GLU A 107 -6.67 3.88 1.90
C GLU A 107 -5.32 4.54 1.56
N ARG A 108 -4.23 4.04 2.13
CA ARG A 108 -2.88 4.54 1.88
C ARG A 108 -1.98 3.46 1.30
N ALA A 109 -1.30 3.75 0.21
CA ALA A 109 -0.27 2.87 -0.36
C ALA A 109 0.97 2.82 0.55
N CYS A 110 1.86 1.85 0.34
CA CYS A 110 3.12 1.71 1.10
C CYS A 110 4.01 2.96 1.01
N CYS A 111 3.94 3.72 -0.09
CA CYS A 111 4.61 5.01 -0.24
C CYS A 111 3.98 6.15 0.58
N GLY A 112 2.80 5.95 1.19
CA GLY A 112 2.06 6.92 2.00
C GLY A 112 0.96 7.70 1.25
N GLU A 113 0.88 7.57 -0.07
CA GLU A 113 -0.09 8.27 -0.91
C GLU A 113 -1.51 7.67 -0.82
N PRO A 114 -2.56 8.50 -0.93
CA PRO A 114 -3.95 8.03 -0.86
C PRO A 114 -4.32 7.25 -2.13
N VAL A 115 -4.94 6.08 -1.95
CA VAL A 115 -5.36 5.16 -3.01
C VAL A 115 -6.72 4.54 -2.68
N CYS A 116 -7.42 4.03 -3.69
CA CYS A 116 -8.64 3.26 -3.47
C CYS A 116 -8.32 1.83 -2.96
N PRO A 117 -9.29 1.13 -2.35
CA PRO A 117 -9.08 -0.23 -1.82
C PRO A 117 -8.56 -1.24 -2.86
N ALA A 118 -9.05 -1.15 -4.11
CA ALA A 118 -8.59 -2.01 -5.19
C ALA A 118 -7.10 -1.78 -5.52
N CYS A 119 -6.67 -0.51 -5.59
CA CYS A 119 -5.26 -0.17 -5.80
C CYS A 119 -4.40 -0.54 -4.60
N LYS A 120 -4.93 -0.46 -3.37
CA LYS A 120 -4.19 -0.93 -2.18
C LYS A 120 -3.92 -2.42 -2.23
N ALA A 121 -4.87 -3.24 -2.68
CA ALA A 121 -4.65 -4.68 -2.83
C ALA A 121 -3.52 -4.98 -3.83
N VAL A 122 -3.46 -4.25 -4.95
CA VAL A 122 -2.38 -4.36 -5.94
C VAL A 122 -1.04 -3.92 -5.35
N ASP A 123 -1.00 -2.80 -4.63
CA ASP A 123 0.19 -2.29 -3.93
C ASP A 123 0.72 -3.30 -2.91
N ALA A 124 -0.12 -3.78 -2.00
CA ALA A 124 0.26 -4.75 -0.97
C ALA A 124 0.80 -6.05 -1.59
N TYR A 125 0.17 -6.53 -2.66
CA TYR A 125 0.65 -7.70 -3.39
C TYR A 125 2.02 -7.45 -4.04
N ALA A 126 2.20 -6.31 -4.70
CA ALA A 126 3.46 -5.94 -5.34
C ALA A 126 4.61 -5.81 -4.35
N VAL A 127 4.35 -5.17 -3.20
CA VAL A 127 5.30 -5.02 -2.10
C VAL A 127 5.67 -6.40 -1.54
N LEU A 128 4.70 -7.27 -1.28
CA LEU A 128 4.95 -8.63 -0.79
C LEU A 128 5.82 -9.46 -1.75
N ARG A 129 5.58 -9.36 -3.06
CA ARG A 129 6.38 -10.06 -4.08
C ARG A 129 7.79 -9.50 -4.17
N THR A 130 7.93 -8.18 -4.08
CA THR A 130 9.23 -7.52 -4.07
C THR A 130 10.00 -7.88 -2.82
N ALA A 131 9.36 -7.92 -1.65
CA ALA A 131 9.95 -8.32 -0.37
C ALA A 131 10.48 -9.76 -0.36
N ARG A 132 9.84 -10.65 -1.12
CA ARG A 132 10.19 -12.08 -1.20
C ARG A 132 10.97 -12.45 -2.46
N CYS A 133 11.41 -11.48 -3.25
CA CYS A 133 12.16 -11.74 -4.47
C CYS A 133 13.50 -12.44 -4.18
N ARG A 134 13.69 -13.64 -4.74
CA ARG A 134 14.90 -14.47 -4.60
C ARG A 134 16.08 -13.98 -5.44
N GLN A 135 15.79 -13.26 -6.52
CA GLN A 135 16.79 -12.79 -7.50
C GLN A 135 17.10 -11.29 -7.36
N MET A 136 16.85 -10.70 -6.19
CA MET A 136 17.01 -9.24 -5.99
C MET A 136 18.45 -8.75 -6.20
N HIS A 137 19.45 -9.61 -6.01
CA HIS A 137 20.86 -9.28 -6.20
C HIS A 137 21.33 -9.38 -7.66
N ALA A 138 20.67 -10.19 -8.49
CA ALA A 138 21.14 -10.53 -9.83
C ALA A 138 20.31 -9.92 -10.96
N LYS A 139 18.99 -9.74 -10.77
CA LYS A 139 18.11 -9.22 -11.83
C LYS A 139 18.23 -7.70 -11.95
N THR A 140 18.10 -7.20 -13.18
CA THR A 140 18.04 -5.75 -13.44
C THR A 140 16.61 -5.20 -13.37
N SER A 141 15.62 -5.99 -13.77
CA SER A 141 14.19 -5.63 -13.75
C SER A 141 13.30 -6.85 -13.55
N CYS A 142 12.04 -6.63 -13.17
CA CYS A 142 11.05 -7.71 -13.01
C CYS A 142 10.68 -8.39 -14.33
N GLU A 143 10.70 -7.66 -15.45
CA GLU A 143 10.39 -8.20 -16.78
C GLU A 143 11.43 -9.22 -17.25
N LYS A 144 12.71 -8.95 -16.97
CA LYS A 144 13.84 -9.83 -17.32
C LYS A 144 14.08 -10.94 -16.30
N CYS A 145 13.15 -11.17 -15.38
CA CYS A 145 13.29 -12.20 -14.36
C CYS A 145 13.05 -13.60 -14.98
N PRO A 146 13.95 -14.59 -14.75
CA PRO A 146 13.76 -15.97 -15.22
C PRO A 146 12.51 -16.65 -14.65
N TYR A 147 12.02 -16.16 -13.51
CA TYR A 147 10.88 -16.72 -12.80
C TYR A 147 9.68 -15.80 -12.88
N HIS A 148 8.54 -16.35 -13.29
CA HIS A 148 7.25 -15.67 -13.23
C HIS A 148 6.68 -15.75 -11.81
N CYS A 149 6.96 -14.73 -10.99
CA CYS A 149 6.51 -14.67 -9.60
C CYS A 149 5.12 -14.06 -9.40
N TYR A 150 4.62 -13.35 -10.42
CA TYR A 150 3.25 -12.82 -10.45
C TYR A 150 2.30 -13.86 -11.02
N ARG A 151 1.17 -14.02 -10.34
CA ARG A 151 0.00 -14.67 -10.92
C ARG A 151 -0.48 -13.91 -12.17
N PRO A 152 -1.09 -14.61 -13.15
CA PRO A 152 -1.39 -14.05 -14.46
C PRO A 152 -2.34 -12.84 -14.39
N GLN A 153 -3.35 -12.86 -13.51
CA GLN A 153 -4.31 -11.77 -13.36
C GLN A 153 -3.64 -10.50 -12.81
N GLU A 154 -2.92 -10.63 -11.70
CA GLU A 154 -2.22 -9.50 -11.07
C GLU A 154 -1.06 -8.99 -11.94
N ARG A 155 -0.44 -9.86 -12.74
CA ARG A 155 0.60 -9.47 -13.71
C ARG A 155 0.05 -8.49 -14.74
N GLU A 156 -1.16 -8.72 -15.23
CA GLU A 156 -1.79 -7.83 -16.20
C GLU A 156 -2.11 -6.47 -15.56
N GLN A 157 -2.64 -6.46 -14.34
CA GLN A 157 -2.87 -5.23 -13.59
C GLN A 157 -1.59 -4.42 -13.39
N ILE A 158 -0.50 -5.07 -12.97
CA ILE A 158 0.80 -4.39 -12.80
C ILE A 158 1.33 -3.89 -14.14
N ARG A 159 1.14 -4.62 -15.24
CA ARG A 159 1.55 -4.17 -16.57
C ARG A 159 0.81 -2.90 -16.97
N GLN A 160 -0.49 -2.81 -16.70
CA GLN A 160 -1.29 -1.60 -16.93
C GLN A 160 -0.80 -0.42 -16.09
N VAL A 161 -0.54 -0.66 -14.79
CA VAL A 161 0.05 0.33 -13.89
C VAL A 161 1.40 0.81 -14.43
N MET A 162 2.30 -0.10 -14.78
CA MET A 162 3.64 0.24 -15.29
C MET A 162 3.58 1.04 -16.59
N ARG A 163 2.71 0.64 -17.53
CA ARG A 163 2.51 1.35 -18.81
C ARG A 163 1.99 2.77 -18.62
N TYR A 164 1.07 2.96 -17.68
CA TYR A 164 0.51 4.27 -17.38
C TYR A 164 1.49 5.16 -16.62
N ALA A 165 2.07 4.61 -15.54
CA ALA A 165 2.88 5.35 -14.59
C ALA A 165 4.32 5.56 -15.05
N GLY A 166 4.90 4.68 -15.87
CA GLY A 166 6.29 4.77 -16.33
C GLY A 166 6.65 6.13 -16.93
N PRO A 167 5.95 6.59 -17.99
CA PRO A 167 6.19 7.91 -18.57
C PRO A 167 5.88 9.07 -17.61
N ARG A 168 4.88 8.90 -16.74
CA ARG A 168 4.39 9.94 -15.81
C ARG A 168 5.21 10.04 -14.53
N MET A 169 6.01 9.03 -14.21
CA MET A 169 6.93 9.07 -13.07
C MET A 169 8.05 10.08 -13.33
N LEU A 170 8.39 10.34 -14.59
CA LEU A 170 9.41 11.32 -15.00
C LEU A 170 9.00 12.76 -14.65
N THR A 171 7.69 13.07 -14.65
CA THR A 171 7.20 14.42 -14.36
C THR A 171 7.07 14.70 -12.86
N LYS A 172 6.67 13.71 -12.06
CA LYS A 172 6.51 13.87 -10.61
C LYS A 172 7.76 13.52 -9.80
N HIS A 173 8.51 12.52 -10.24
CA HIS A 173 9.71 12.02 -9.56
C HIS A 173 10.87 11.84 -10.55
N PRO A 174 11.39 12.94 -11.13
CA PRO A 174 12.36 12.88 -12.22
C PRO A 174 13.59 12.05 -11.85
N ILE A 175 14.10 12.21 -10.63
CA ILE A 175 15.27 11.47 -10.14
C ILE A 175 14.97 9.97 -9.99
N ALA A 176 13.81 9.58 -9.45
CA ALA A 176 13.45 8.18 -9.27
C ALA A 176 13.20 7.48 -10.61
N ALA A 177 12.55 8.18 -11.55
CA ALA A 177 12.27 7.68 -12.90
C ALA A 177 13.53 7.47 -13.73
N ILE A 178 14.47 8.43 -13.72
CA ILE A 178 15.74 8.28 -14.43
C ILE A 178 16.53 7.07 -13.89
N ARG A 179 16.62 6.91 -12.56
CA ARG A 179 17.29 5.75 -11.95
C ARG A 179 16.63 4.43 -12.33
N HIS A 180 15.30 4.40 -12.34
CA HIS A 180 14.53 3.22 -12.72
C HIS A 180 14.74 2.82 -14.20
N LEU A 181 14.72 3.80 -15.12
CA LEU A 181 14.97 3.57 -16.54
C LEU A 181 16.39 3.09 -16.83
N LEU A 182 17.39 3.58 -16.10
CA LEU A 182 18.79 3.18 -16.24
C LEU A 182 19.13 1.86 -15.52
N GLY A 183 18.17 1.21 -14.86
CA GLY A 183 18.37 -0.09 -14.22
C GLY A 183 19.34 -0.08 -13.02
N ARG A 184 19.47 1.06 -12.31
CA ARG A 184 20.37 1.24 -11.15
C ARG A 184 19.68 1.58 -9.84
#